data_AF-A0A1V1WY34-F1
#
_entry.id   AF-A0A1V1WY34-F1
#
_cell.length_a   1.000
_cell.length_b   1.000
_cell.length_c   1.000
_cell.angle_alpha   90.00
_cell.angle_beta   90.00
_cell.angle_gamma   90.00
#
_symmetry.space_group_name_H-M   'P 1'
#
loop_
_entity.id
_entity.type
_entity.pdbx_description
1 polymer ?
#
loop_
_entity_poly.entity_id
_entity_poly.type
_entity_poly.pdbx_seq_one_letter_code
_entity_poly.pdbx_strand_id
1 'polypeptide(L)'
;MATTRKDFSPRRCPLFIIVFLLVLVGGLCVFAWPVEAELNYGTAYDDIGTFQSPWGNWCFWIGWDATFSESYTPTNETYASVVYFAPEAIYVALQSGKGLYSAVNVNVGLDYFYGGLKLATATRFSSTLPEDDTRSITISTNGFSPSGGVPGTGPFAQLSFAISSGITFIKEKNTGTLRRGIQQSYGLSLALDLIKLPLPLSVSLGIDCEAGDPPELCQFVGFYPILIWDLPENTTQNPIDLMVSKLESDTSGPPPSQPQPNSTRKAEELLLEVMRIIQASQSFREFVQSESQNSQIDGLIDGAQDWLDSGDTSHLNLPQTLYPPDPSTLHEMRSILPATQMAFELAYTRPVQDHTIYADCVTTVHCAPGQVCRVSVTAEEVVELINMNPPVDPVELNGVWVRFDTSQESYITHDTFERVQMKDGNAIYDFLQNTDTPVLLGVSISRYDLPPSIRNLQDKNLELCRRYVVFDANVLSLFAASFSLISPAMQCDFDGDGDVDGKDLAEFAAGFEWRGMVANKYGKTL
;
A
#
# COMPACT_ATOMS: atom_id res chain seq x y z
N MET A 1 -10.28 99.84 -16.46
CA MET A 1 -11.22 99.28 -17.45
C MET A 1 -11.32 97.79 -17.21
N ALA A 2 -12.56 97.30 -17.09
CA ALA A 2 -12.87 95.90 -16.86
C ALA A 2 -12.32 94.99 -17.96
N THR A 3 -11.92 93.77 -17.60
CA THR A 3 -12.46 92.55 -18.23
C THR A 3 -12.10 91.29 -17.43
N THR A 4 -13.08 90.40 -17.42
CA THR A 4 -13.35 89.25 -16.56
C THR A 4 -12.60 87.97 -16.93
N ARG A 5 -12.35 87.16 -15.88
CA ARG A 5 -12.16 85.70 -15.82
C ARG A 5 -12.62 84.88 -17.03
N LYS A 6 -11.82 83.86 -17.36
CA LYS A 6 -12.27 82.46 -17.44
C LYS A 6 -11.23 81.55 -16.79
N ASP A 7 -11.66 80.88 -15.72
CA ASP A 7 -10.95 79.80 -15.04
C ASP A 7 -10.81 78.59 -15.99
N PHE A 8 -9.60 78.04 -16.09
CA PHE A 8 -9.39 76.63 -16.40
C PHE A 8 -8.38 76.08 -15.38
N SER A 9 -8.93 75.48 -14.34
CA SER A 9 -8.20 74.60 -13.43
C SER A 9 -7.55 73.47 -14.25
N PRO A 10 -6.24 73.25 -14.16
CA PRO A 10 -5.64 72.03 -14.68
C PRO A 10 -6.18 70.88 -13.83
N ARG A 11 -7.14 70.14 -14.40
CA ARG A 11 -7.62 68.87 -13.86
C ARG A 11 -6.40 68.06 -13.45
N ARG A 12 -6.23 67.86 -12.15
CA ARG A 12 -5.24 66.95 -11.58
C ARG A 12 -5.44 65.61 -12.28
N CYS A 13 -4.53 65.31 -13.20
CA CYS A 13 -4.43 64.01 -13.84
C CYS A 13 -4.38 62.98 -12.70
N PRO A 14 -5.18 61.92 -12.74
CA PRO A 14 -5.37 61.09 -11.58
C PRO A 14 -4.24 60.06 -11.54
N LEU A 15 -2.99 60.54 -11.50
CA LEU A 15 -1.81 59.71 -11.31
C LEU A 15 -1.98 58.87 -10.04
N PHE A 16 -2.64 59.44 -9.02
CA PHE A 16 -2.99 58.72 -7.81
C PHE A 16 -4.01 57.59 -8.05
N ILE A 17 -5.02 57.77 -8.92
CA ILE A 17 -5.99 56.69 -9.23
C ILE A 17 -5.35 55.63 -10.12
N ILE A 18 -4.45 56.00 -11.04
CA ILE A 18 -3.73 55.05 -11.90
C ILE A 18 -2.73 54.25 -11.07
N VAL A 19 -1.97 54.89 -10.18
CA VAL A 19 -1.06 54.20 -9.24
C VAL A 19 -1.85 53.35 -8.25
N PHE A 20 -2.97 53.84 -7.72
CA PHE A 20 -3.82 53.06 -6.82
C PHE A 20 -4.45 51.87 -7.54
N LEU A 21 -4.92 52.00 -8.78
CA LEU A 21 -5.41 50.88 -9.60
C LEU A 21 -4.29 49.91 -9.97
N LEU A 22 -3.07 50.36 -10.25
CA LEU A 22 -1.93 49.48 -10.52
C LEU A 22 -1.44 48.76 -9.26
N VAL A 23 -1.54 49.38 -8.08
CA VAL A 23 -1.28 48.74 -6.79
C VAL A 23 -2.44 47.82 -6.38
N LEU A 24 -3.67 48.12 -6.77
CA LEU A 24 -4.83 47.27 -6.49
C LEU A 24 -4.85 46.06 -7.44
N VAL A 25 -4.54 46.24 -8.72
CA VAL A 25 -4.40 45.16 -9.71
C VAL A 25 -3.10 44.38 -9.48
N GLY A 26 -1.99 45.05 -9.19
CA GLY A 26 -0.73 44.40 -8.81
C GLY A 26 -0.82 43.70 -7.45
N GLY A 27 -1.55 44.25 -6.48
CA GLY A 27 -1.82 43.65 -5.19
C GLY A 27 -2.83 42.49 -5.27
N LEU A 28 -3.88 42.61 -6.09
CA LEU A 28 -4.81 41.51 -6.36
C LEU A 28 -4.16 40.38 -7.17
N CYS A 29 -3.21 40.69 -8.05
CA CYS A 29 -2.45 39.68 -8.79
C CYS A 29 -1.29 39.05 -8.00
N VAL A 30 -0.85 39.66 -6.88
CA VAL A 30 0.14 39.05 -5.96
C VAL A 30 -0.52 38.17 -4.89
N PHE A 31 -1.85 38.25 -4.71
CA PHE A 31 -2.61 37.41 -3.78
C PHE A 31 -3.62 36.46 -4.47
N ALA A 32 -3.45 36.19 -5.76
CA ALA A 32 -4.28 35.22 -6.49
C ALA A 32 -3.45 34.39 -7.47
N TRP A 33 -2.49 33.64 -6.94
CA TRP A 33 -2.11 32.35 -7.50
C TRP A 33 -2.48 31.27 -6.49
N PRO A 34 -3.73 30.78 -6.47
CA PRO A 34 -3.93 29.35 -6.37
C PRO A 34 -3.75 28.84 -7.80
N VAL A 35 -2.52 28.49 -8.18
CA VAL A 35 -2.39 27.45 -9.19
C VAL A 35 -2.30 26.15 -8.39
N GLU A 36 -3.42 25.78 -7.75
CA GLU A 36 -3.77 24.37 -7.72
C GLU A 36 -3.97 24.04 -9.20
N ALA A 37 -2.91 23.58 -9.85
CA ALA A 37 -3.09 22.93 -11.13
C ALA A 37 -4.08 21.80 -10.87
N GLU A 38 -5.25 21.84 -11.53
CA GLU A 38 -6.27 20.81 -11.44
C GLU A 38 -5.56 19.45 -11.57
N LEU A 39 -5.67 18.62 -10.53
CA LEU A 39 -4.89 17.38 -10.43
C LEU A 39 -5.22 16.49 -11.63
N ASN A 40 -4.19 16.03 -12.33
CA ASN A 40 -4.35 15.18 -13.50
C ASN A 40 -4.02 13.74 -13.14
N TYR A 41 -5.02 12.86 -13.23
CA TYR A 41 -4.78 11.42 -13.08
C TYR A 41 -3.73 10.94 -14.09
N GLY A 42 -2.83 10.06 -13.63
CA GLY A 42 -1.76 9.53 -14.47
C GLY A 42 -0.52 10.39 -14.59
N THR A 43 -0.52 11.55 -13.97
CA THR A 43 0.69 12.35 -13.81
C THR A 43 1.23 12.12 -12.40
N ALA A 44 2.49 11.72 -12.30
CA ALA A 44 3.22 11.72 -11.04
C ALA A 44 3.52 13.16 -10.60
N TYR A 45 3.34 13.41 -9.31
CA TYR A 45 3.75 14.65 -8.65
C TYR A 45 4.96 14.38 -7.75
N ASP A 46 5.86 15.35 -7.65
CA ASP A 46 7.08 15.26 -6.82
C ASP A 46 6.80 15.56 -5.34
N ASP A 47 5.67 16.22 -5.06
CA ASP A 47 5.25 16.60 -3.72
C ASP A 47 3.72 16.62 -3.59
N ILE A 48 3.24 16.51 -2.35
CA ILE A 48 1.82 16.52 -1.98
C ILE A 48 1.58 17.46 -0.81
N GLY A 49 0.35 17.96 -0.68
CA GLY A 49 -0.07 18.79 0.45
C GLY A 49 -0.01 18.04 1.78
N THR A 50 -0.07 18.80 2.88
CA THR A 50 0.00 18.27 4.25
C THR A 50 -1.13 18.86 5.07
N PHE A 51 -1.65 18.10 6.03
CA PHE A 51 -2.70 18.59 6.92
C PHE A 51 -2.10 19.57 7.93
N GLN A 52 -2.35 20.86 7.74
CA GLN A 52 -1.92 21.94 8.61
C GLN A 52 -2.90 22.06 9.78
N SER A 53 -2.41 21.77 10.97
CA SER A 53 -3.19 21.78 12.21
C SER A 53 -2.46 22.55 13.32
N PRO A 54 -3.13 22.93 14.42
CA PRO A 54 -2.47 23.51 15.58
C PRO A 54 -1.31 22.66 16.14
N TRP A 55 -1.32 21.36 15.85
CA TRP A 55 -0.34 20.39 16.33
C TRP A 55 0.83 20.17 15.37
N GLY A 56 0.78 20.75 14.17
CA GLY A 56 1.80 20.64 13.13
C GLY A 56 1.23 20.32 11.76
N ASN A 57 2.16 20.19 10.80
CA ASN A 57 1.88 19.78 9.43
C ASN A 57 2.10 18.28 9.33
N TRP A 58 1.06 17.53 8.96
CA TRP A 58 1.10 16.07 8.97
C TRP A 58 0.92 15.47 7.58
N CYS A 59 1.71 14.44 7.31
CA CYS A 59 1.52 13.50 6.20
C CYS A 59 1.16 12.13 6.79
N PHE A 60 0.18 11.45 6.21
CA PHE A 60 -0.28 10.13 6.65
C PHE A 60 -0.23 9.14 5.49
N TRP A 61 -0.01 7.87 5.82
CA TRP A 61 0.00 6.81 4.82
C TRP A 61 -0.43 5.47 5.40
N ILE A 62 -0.88 4.61 4.49
CA ILE A 62 -1.05 3.18 4.70
C ILE A 62 -0.32 2.45 3.58
N GLY A 63 -0.01 1.18 3.77
CA GLY A 63 0.56 0.41 2.70
C GLY A 63 0.84 -1.02 3.10
N TRP A 64 1.45 -1.72 2.17
CA TRP A 64 2.07 -3.00 2.45
C TRP A 64 3.43 -3.02 1.80
N ASP A 65 4.36 -3.69 2.47
CA ASP A 65 5.68 -3.92 1.96
C ASP A 65 5.98 -5.40 1.95
N ALA A 66 7.06 -5.68 1.24
CA ALA A 66 7.72 -6.93 1.40
C ALA A 66 9.21 -6.72 1.46
N THR A 67 9.83 -7.55 2.27
CA THR A 67 11.23 -7.45 2.62
C THR A 67 11.92 -8.77 2.33
N PHE A 68 13.09 -8.72 1.70
CA PHE A 68 13.86 -9.91 1.32
C PHE A 68 15.31 -9.77 1.73
N SER A 69 15.89 -10.89 2.11
CA SER A 69 17.34 -11.06 2.19
C SER A 69 17.67 -12.38 1.50
N GLU A 70 18.40 -12.33 0.38
CA GLU A 70 18.74 -13.52 -0.42
C GLU A 70 20.10 -14.13 -0.03
N SER A 71 20.84 -13.49 0.87
CA SER A 71 22.19 -13.91 1.26
C SER A 71 22.35 -13.95 2.77
N TYR A 72 23.41 -14.59 3.24
CA TYR A 72 23.80 -14.55 4.65
C TYR A 72 24.43 -13.22 5.08
N THR A 73 24.53 -12.25 4.16
CA THR A 73 24.90 -10.88 4.49
C THR A 73 23.72 -10.24 5.23
N PRO A 74 23.94 -9.52 6.35
CA PRO A 74 22.88 -8.88 7.14
C PRO A 74 22.32 -7.64 6.43
N THR A 75 21.87 -7.82 5.19
CA THR A 75 21.30 -6.79 4.31
C THR A 75 19.93 -7.25 3.87
N ASN A 76 18.98 -6.33 3.81
CA ASN A 76 17.68 -6.57 3.22
C ASN A 76 17.34 -5.49 2.20
N GLU A 77 16.43 -5.85 1.30
CA GLU A 77 15.77 -4.94 0.39
C GLU A 77 14.28 -4.96 0.73
N THR A 78 13.61 -3.83 0.59
CA THR A 78 12.17 -3.68 0.84
C THR A 78 11.52 -3.00 -0.34
N TYR A 79 10.39 -3.51 -0.82
CA TYR A 79 9.53 -2.86 -1.80
C TYR A 79 8.16 -2.62 -1.20
N ALA A 80 7.68 -1.39 -1.22
CA ALA A 80 6.44 -0.96 -0.61
C ALA A 80 5.49 -0.34 -1.63
N SER A 81 4.22 -0.72 -1.52
CA SER A 81 3.10 -0.06 -2.16
C SER A 81 2.41 0.82 -1.11
N VAL A 82 2.42 2.14 -1.33
CA VAL A 82 2.01 3.12 -0.33
C VAL A 82 0.84 3.95 -0.85
N VAL A 83 -0.19 4.12 -0.02
CA VAL A 83 -1.27 5.08 -0.22
C VAL A 83 -1.05 6.26 0.72
N TYR A 84 -0.85 7.44 0.15
CA TYR A 84 -0.67 8.70 0.86
C TYR A 84 -1.96 9.48 0.92
N PHE A 85 -2.22 10.08 2.08
CA PHE A 85 -3.35 10.98 2.28
C PHE A 85 -2.85 12.42 2.39
N ALA A 86 -3.34 13.27 1.50
CA ALA A 86 -3.12 14.71 1.53
C ALA A 86 -4.48 15.43 1.48
N PRO A 87 -4.53 16.73 1.83
CA PRO A 87 -5.78 17.48 1.81
C PRO A 87 -6.45 17.47 0.43
N GLU A 88 -5.69 17.69 -0.64
CA GLU A 88 -6.24 17.80 -1.99
C GLU A 88 -6.68 16.45 -2.57
N ALA A 89 -5.95 15.37 -2.28
CA ALA A 89 -6.19 14.06 -2.86
C ALA A 89 -5.56 12.90 -2.06
N ILE A 90 -5.99 11.69 -2.40
CA ILE A 90 -5.32 10.44 -2.04
C ILE A 90 -4.41 10.06 -3.21
N TYR A 91 -3.18 9.70 -2.89
CA TYR A 91 -2.14 9.35 -3.85
C TYR A 91 -1.65 7.92 -3.63
N VAL A 92 -1.15 7.29 -4.68
CA VAL A 92 -0.32 6.08 -4.55
C VAL A 92 1.11 6.39 -4.93
N ALA A 93 2.06 5.67 -4.31
CA ALA A 93 3.47 5.71 -4.64
C ALA A 93 4.09 4.33 -4.46
N LEU A 94 5.11 4.03 -5.27
CA LEU A 94 5.98 2.87 -5.05
C LEU A 94 7.28 3.33 -4.42
N GLN A 95 7.73 2.57 -3.42
CA GLN A 95 8.98 2.85 -2.73
C GLN A 95 9.81 1.60 -2.67
N SER A 96 11.12 1.75 -2.86
CA SER A 96 12.07 0.71 -2.53
C SER A 96 13.15 1.24 -1.64
N GLY A 97 13.64 0.38 -0.76
CA GLY A 97 14.66 0.71 0.21
C GLY A 97 15.59 -0.47 0.45
N LYS A 98 16.69 -0.19 1.13
CA LYS A 98 17.62 -1.20 1.62
C LYS A 98 17.94 -0.93 3.07
N GLY A 99 18.30 -1.98 3.79
CA GLY A 99 18.65 -1.88 5.20
C GLY A 99 19.69 -2.91 5.61
N LEU A 100 20.18 -2.74 6.83
CA LEU A 100 20.92 -3.74 7.57
C LEU A 100 19.97 -4.46 8.51
N TYR A 101 19.89 -5.78 8.38
CA TYR A 101 18.97 -6.60 9.15
C TYR A 101 19.76 -7.43 10.17
N SER A 102 19.37 -7.32 11.44
CA SER A 102 20.10 -7.96 12.55
C SER A 102 19.86 -9.46 12.67
N ALA A 103 18.82 -10.01 12.02
CA ALA A 103 18.72 -11.46 11.92
C ALA A 103 19.69 -11.94 10.84
N VAL A 104 20.58 -12.85 11.24
CA VAL A 104 21.39 -13.62 10.28
C VAL A 104 20.39 -14.59 9.65
N ASN A 105 20.11 -14.50 8.34
CA ASN A 105 19.60 -15.55 7.43
C ASN A 105 18.74 -15.00 6.29
N VAL A 106 18.52 -15.85 5.28
CA VAL A 106 17.56 -15.60 4.20
C VAL A 106 16.19 -15.37 4.82
N ASN A 107 15.60 -14.20 4.55
CA ASN A 107 14.33 -13.78 5.10
C ASN A 107 13.39 -13.34 3.98
N VAL A 108 12.12 -13.67 4.11
CA VAL A 108 11.03 -13.08 3.33
C VAL A 108 9.95 -12.61 4.30
N GLY A 109 9.66 -11.32 4.28
CA GLY A 109 8.62 -10.69 5.07
C GLY A 109 7.55 -10.05 4.19
N LEU A 110 6.32 -10.06 4.66
CA LEU A 110 5.17 -9.33 4.13
C LEU A 110 4.52 -8.58 5.28
N ASP A 111 4.61 -7.26 5.29
CA ASP A 111 4.06 -6.43 6.35
C ASP A 111 3.00 -5.46 5.81
N TYR A 112 1.90 -5.31 6.53
CA TYR A 112 0.92 -4.25 6.35
C TYR A 112 1.21 -3.15 7.36
N PHE A 113 1.12 -1.90 6.95
CA PHE A 113 1.49 -0.79 7.80
C PHE A 113 0.61 0.44 7.64
N TYR A 114 0.61 1.25 8.69
CA TYR A 114 0.11 2.61 8.66
C TYR A 114 1.03 3.51 9.47
N GLY A 115 1.09 4.79 9.10
CA GLY A 115 1.99 5.72 9.74
C GLY A 115 1.64 7.17 9.51
N GLY A 116 2.41 8.02 10.18
CA GLY A 116 2.32 9.46 10.02
C GLY A 116 3.63 10.14 10.39
N LEU A 117 3.89 11.26 9.72
CA LEU A 117 5.08 12.08 9.90
C LEU A 117 4.67 13.52 10.11
N LYS A 118 5.17 14.14 11.17
CA LYS A 118 5.10 15.58 11.37
C LYS A 118 6.26 16.25 10.67
N LEU A 119 5.94 17.19 9.80
CA LEU A 119 6.89 18.04 9.09
C LEU A 119 7.18 19.29 9.93
N ALA A 120 8.45 19.67 10.01
CA ALA A 120 8.90 20.73 10.92
C ALA A 120 8.28 22.10 10.56
N THR A 121 8.26 22.44 9.28
CA THR A 121 7.69 23.70 8.77
C THR A 121 7.11 23.60 7.36
N ALA A 122 7.33 22.48 6.66
CA ALA A 122 6.94 22.32 5.27
C ALA A 122 5.43 22.13 5.16
N THR A 123 4.78 22.88 4.27
CA THR A 123 3.36 22.72 3.93
C THR A 123 3.14 21.62 2.89
N ARG A 124 4.22 21.09 2.31
CA ARG A 124 4.22 20.01 1.34
C ARG A 124 5.21 18.93 1.79
N PHE A 125 4.88 17.68 1.48
CA PHE A 125 5.73 16.51 1.66
C PHE A 125 6.33 16.16 0.30
N SER A 126 7.65 16.05 0.18
CA SER A 126 8.32 15.68 -1.07
C SER A 126 9.28 14.51 -0.89
N SER A 127 9.18 13.52 -1.75
CA SER A 127 10.15 12.41 -1.78
C SER A 127 11.55 12.80 -2.21
N THR A 128 11.72 14.01 -2.77
CA THR A 128 13.01 14.52 -3.24
C THR A 128 13.79 15.27 -2.18
N LEU A 129 13.12 15.72 -1.12
CA LEU A 129 13.75 16.49 -0.07
C LEU A 129 14.41 15.56 0.96
N PRO A 130 15.69 15.79 1.31
CA PRO A 130 16.37 15.03 2.36
C PRO A 130 15.61 15.00 3.68
N GLU A 131 14.97 16.11 4.01
CA GLU A 131 14.20 16.26 5.23
C GLU A 131 12.93 15.43 5.23
N ASP A 132 12.47 14.91 4.09
CA ASP A 132 11.24 14.13 3.91
C ASP A 132 11.52 12.68 3.51
N ASP A 133 12.80 12.29 3.57
CA ASP A 133 13.24 10.92 3.37
C ASP A 133 12.64 10.01 4.47
N THR A 134 11.93 8.96 4.08
CA THR A 134 11.25 8.03 4.97
C THR A 134 12.15 6.91 5.48
N ARG A 135 13.46 7.00 5.23
CA ARG A 135 14.44 6.08 5.81
C ARG A 135 14.20 5.92 7.29
N SER A 136 14.33 4.68 7.74
CA SER A 136 13.75 4.32 9.01
C SER A 136 14.58 3.32 9.78
N ILE A 137 14.19 3.13 11.04
CA ILE A 137 14.65 2.07 11.91
C ILE A 137 13.42 1.27 12.26
N THR A 138 13.37 0.03 11.81
CA THR A 138 12.27 -0.87 12.14
C THR A 138 12.74 -1.82 13.22
N ILE A 139 12.05 -1.80 14.36
CA ILE A 139 12.18 -2.80 15.41
C ILE A 139 10.96 -3.69 15.29
N SER A 140 11.17 -4.99 15.06
CA SER A 140 10.11 -5.97 14.92
C SER A 140 10.31 -7.17 15.83
N THR A 141 9.21 -7.76 16.27
CA THR A 141 9.17 -9.05 16.94
C THR A 141 8.59 -10.06 16.00
N ASN A 142 9.27 -11.19 15.89
CA ASN A 142 8.73 -12.36 15.23
C ASN A 142 8.17 -13.27 16.32
N GLY A 143 6.85 -13.31 16.40
CA GLY A 143 6.12 -14.28 17.21
C GLY A 143 6.14 -15.64 16.53
N PHE A 144 7.18 -16.44 16.78
CA PHE A 144 7.13 -17.87 16.48
C PHE A 144 6.20 -18.53 17.49
N SER A 145 4.94 -18.70 17.14
CA SER A 145 4.05 -19.51 17.94
C SER A 145 4.42 -20.99 17.74
N PRO A 146 4.81 -21.74 18.79
CA PRO A 146 5.01 -23.20 18.70
C PRO A 146 3.72 -23.95 18.33
N SER A 147 2.57 -23.26 18.40
CA SER A 147 1.26 -23.74 17.96
C SER A 147 0.76 -23.04 16.69
N GLY A 148 1.57 -22.18 16.06
CA GLY A 148 1.21 -21.37 14.89
C GLY A 148 1.67 -21.94 13.55
N GLY A 149 2.20 -23.17 13.54
CA GLY A 149 2.10 -23.98 12.33
C GLY A 149 0.63 -24.19 12.11
N VAL A 150 0.01 -23.40 11.23
CA VAL A 150 -1.37 -23.64 10.78
C VAL A 150 -1.40 -25.10 10.34
N PRO A 151 -2.02 -26.03 11.09
CA PRO A 151 -2.12 -27.39 10.66
C PRO A 151 -3.21 -27.36 9.59
N GLY A 152 -2.81 -27.21 8.34
CA GLY A 152 -3.73 -27.00 7.25
C GLY A 152 -3.17 -27.57 5.96
N THR A 153 -4.05 -28.13 5.15
CA THR A 153 -3.74 -28.42 3.75
C THR A 153 -3.54 -27.08 3.02
N GLY A 154 -2.50 -26.95 2.18
CA GLY A 154 -2.21 -25.73 1.41
C GLY A 154 -0.71 -25.50 1.23
N PRO A 155 -0.29 -24.56 0.38
CA PRO A 155 1.14 -24.33 0.09
C PRO A 155 1.98 -23.93 1.31
N PHE A 156 1.33 -23.35 2.34
CA PHE A 156 1.95 -22.90 3.60
C PHE A 156 2.14 -24.00 4.64
N ALA A 157 1.53 -25.18 4.44
CA ALA A 157 1.52 -26.26 5.41
C ALA A 157 2.92 -26.73 5.85
N GLN A 158 3.91 -26.53 4.96
CA GLN A 158 5.28 -27.00 5.14
C GLN A 158 6.23 -25.90 5.64
N LEU A 159 5.79 -24.65 5.70
CA LEU A 159 6.62 -23.49 5.98
C LEU A 159 6.36 -22.96 7.40
N SER A 160 7.43 -22.71 8.15
CA SER A 160 7.35 -22.16 9.51
C SER A 160 7.26 -20.63 9.47
N PHE A 161 6.07 -20.10 9.20
CA PHE A 161 5.84 -18.65 9.26
C PHE A 161 5.73 -18.14 10.70
N ALA A 162 6.39 -17.02 10.98
CA ALA A 162 6.17 -16.22 12.17
C ALA A 162 5.18 -15.10 11.85
N ILE A 163 4.33 -14.77 12.82
CA ILE A 163 3.59 -13.50 12.77
C ILE A 163 4.56 -12.40 13.20
N SER A 164 4.72 -11.37 12.37
CA SER A 164 5.54 -10.20 12.67
C SER A 164 4.67 -9.04 13.16
N SER A 165 5.21 -8.29 14.10
CA SER A 165 4.74 -6.95 14.45
C SER A 165 5.93 -6.04 14.61
N GLY A 166 5.79 -4.78 14.21
CA GLY A 166 6.91 -3.85 14.15
C GLY A 166 6.53 -2.41 14.38
N ILE A 167 7.53 -1.65 14.82
CA ILE A 167 7.50 -0.20 14.90
C ILE A 167 8.67 0.33 14.08
N THR A 168 8.35 1.22 13.17
CA THR A 168 9.27 1.90 12.28
C THR A 168 9.38 3.36 12.70
N PHE A 169 10.56 3.76 13.14
CA PHE A 169 10.92 5.13 13.48
C PHE A 169 11.52 5.83 12.27
N ILE A 170 11.10 7.05 11.98
CA ILE A 170 11.56 7.79 10.79
C ILE A 170 12.83 8.58 11.14
N LYS A 171 13.88 8.41 10.35
CA LYS A 171 15.14 9.15 10.49
C LYS A 171 15.16 10.36 9.58
N GLU A 172 15.89 11.39 9.98
CA GLU A 172 16.30 12.44 9.06
C GLU A 172 17.49 11.99 8.19
N LYS A 173 17.52 12.42 6.93
CA LYS A 173 18.53 11.99 5.97
C LYS A 173 19.94 12.38 6.39
N ASN A 174 20.88 11.44 6.26
CA ASN A 174 22.28 11.59 6.64
C ASN A 174 22.51 11.95 8.13
N THR A 175 21.49 11.81 8.98
CA THR A 175 21.62 11.99 10.42
C THR A 175 21.24 10.69 11.14
N GLY A 176 21.67 10.58 12.40
CA GLY A 176 21.19 9.54 13.32
C GLY A 176 19.95 9.97 14.12
N THR A 177 19.34 11.11 13.74
CA THR A 177 18.28 11.74 14.51
C THR A 177 16.90 11.27 14.02
N LEU A 178 16.07 10.86 14.97
CA LEU A 178 14.70 10.46 14.74
C LEU A 178 13.80 11.70 14.64
N ARG A 179 12.90 11.66 13.67
CA ARG A 179 11.86 12.66 13.50
C ARG A 179 10.63 12.27 14.30
N ARG A 180 9.75 13.24 14.49
CA ARG A 180 8.41 13.01 15.04
C ARG A 180 7.52 12.34 14.01
N GLY A 181 7.76 11.05 13.78
CA GLY A 181 7.02 10.21 12.87
C GLY A 181 7.19 8.74 13.24
N ILE A 182 6.13 7.97 13.01
CA ILE A 182 6.08 6.54 13.34
C ILE A 182 5.27 5.81 12.28
N GLN A 183 5.64 4.56 12.04
CA GLN A 183 4.85 3.60 11.31
C GLN A 183 4.72 2.33 12.14
N GLN A 184 3.50 1.80 12.24
CA GLN A 184 3.24 0.50 12.85
C GLN A 184 3.05 -0.52 11.73
N SER A 185 3.70 -1.67 11.86
CA SER A 185 3.63 -2.75 10.88
C SER A 185 3.22 -4.08 11.51
N TYR A 186 2.49 -4.89 10.76
CA TYR A 186 2.03 -6.23 11.14
C TYR A 186 2.04 -7.12 9.93
N GLY A 187 2.51 -8.35 10.07
CA GLY A 187 2.68 -9.19 8.90
C GLY A 187 3.03 -10.63 9.18
N LEU A 188 3.62 -11.22 8.15
CA LEU A 188 4.14 -12.58 8.15
C LEU A 188 5.61 -12.54 7.75
N SER A 189 6.44 -13.26 8.48
CA SER A 189 7.87 -13.35 8.22
C SER A 189 8.31 -14.80 8.21
N LEU A 190 9.15 -15.16 7.24
CA LEU A 190 9.79 -16.45 7.12
C LEU A 190 11.30 -16.25 7.21
N ALA A 191 11.88 -16.61 8.35
CA ALA A 191 13.32 -16.72 8.50
C ALA A 191 13.76 -18.17 8.27
N LEU A 192 14.55 -18.41 7.22
CA LEU A 192 15.14 -19.72 6.95
C LEU A 192 16.43 -19.87 7.74
N ASP A 193 16.27 -20.27 9.00
CA ASP A 193 17.40 -20.41 9.90
C ASP A 193 18.26 -21.65 9.59
N LEU A 194 19.51 -21.46 9.14
CA LEU A 194 20.51 -22.56 9.15
C LEU A 194 20.82 -23.02 10.58
N ILE A 195 20.64 -22.14 11.56
CA ILE A 195 20.81 -22.42 12.99
C ILE A 195 19.60 -21.82 13.70
N LYS A 196 18.76 -22.67 14.29
CA LYS A 196 17.58 -22.27 15.09
C LYS A 196 18.03 -21.47 16.32
N LEU A 197 18.25 -20.18 16.16
CA LEU A 197 18.43 -19.26 17.27
C LEU A 197 17.14 -18.46 17.39
N PRO A 198 16.31 -18.70 18.42
CA PRO A 198 15.13 -17.90 18.64
C PRO A 198 15.57 -16.49 19.05
N LEU A 199 15.75 -15.61 18.08
CA LEU A 199 15.86 -14.18 18.32
C LEU A 199 14.42 -13.65 18.41
N PRO A 200 13.90 -13.34 19.60
CA PRO A 200 12.52 -12.87 19.75
C PRO A 200 12.31 -11.48 19.12
N LEU A 201 13.40 -10.79 18.82
CA LEU A 201 13.45 -9.42 18.32
C LEU A 201 14.39 -9.36 17.12
N SER A 202 13.97 -8.67 16.07
CA SER A 202 14.81 -8.27 14.97
C SER A 202 14.75 -6.76 14.76
N VAL A 203 15.91 -6.16 14.55
CA VAL A 203 16.08 -4.75 14.18
C VAL A 203 16.53 -4.68 12.72
N SER A 204 15.91 -3.80 11.95
CA SER A 204 16.29 -3.40 10.60
C SER A 204 16.64 -1.92 10.60
N LEU A 205 17.83 -1.57 10.11
CA LEU A 205 18.30 -0.21 9.99
C LEU A 205 18.32 0.17 8.51
N GLY A 206 17.41 1.04 8.08
CA GLY A 206 17.41 1.57 6.72
C GLY A 206 18.73 2.29 6.44
N ILE A 207 19.36 1.98 5.30
CA ILE A 207 20.63 2.57 4.88
C ILE A 207 20.44 3.49 3.68
N ASP A 208 21.42 4.37 3.51
CA ASP A 208 21.39 5.41 2.51
C ASP A 208 21.70 4.83 1.13
N CYS A 209 20.97 5.34 0.16
CA CYS A 209 21.12 4.96 -1.23
C CYS A 209 22.30 5.72 -1.85
N GLU A 210 23.21 4.98 -2.45
CA GLU A 210 24.43 5.46 -3.06
C GLU A 210 24.29 5.46 -4.58
N ALA A 211 25.07 6.31 -5.26
CA ALA A 211 25.00 6.45 -6.72
C ALA A 211 25.36 5.18 -7.51
N GLY A 212 25.87 4.13 -6.85
CA GLY A 212 26.19 2.84 -7.43
C GLY A 212 25.18 1.72 -7.15
N ASP A 213 24.09 2.01 -6.42
CA ASP A 213 23.04 1.02 -6.17
C ASP A 213 22.27 0.68 -7.45
N PRO A 214 21.68 -0.53 -7.55
CA PRO A 214 20.79 -0.90 -8.65
C PRO A 214 19.65 0.11 -8.80
N PRO A 215 19.25 0.48 -10.03
CA PRO A 215 18.25 1.53 -10.26
C PRO A 215 16.84 1.16 -9.75
N GLU A 216 16.53 -0.12 -9.57
CA GLU A 216 15.27 -0.60 -9.01
C GLU A 216 15.25 -0.54 -7.47
N LEU A 217 16.43 -0.51 -6.85
CA LEU A 217 16.61 -0.32 -5.43
C LEU A 217 16.67 1.18 -5.14
N CYS A 218 16.11 1.63 -4.03
CA CYS A 218 16.10 3.05 -3.66
C CYS A 218 15.29 3.98 -4.59
N GLN A 219 14.25 3.46 -5.21
CA GLN A 219 13.37 4.21 -6.08
C GLN A 219 12.16 4.72 -5.31
N PHE A 220 11.84 6.00 -5.50
CA PHE A 220 10.52 6.54 -5.25
C PHE A 220 9.86 6.81 -6.60
N VAL A 221 8.74 6.15 -6.87
CA VAL A 221 7.93 6.42 -8.06
C VAL A 221 6.79 7.33 -7.60
N GLY A 222 6.70 8.51 -8.23
CA GLY A 222 5.98 9.73 -7.79
C GLY A 222 4.59 9.57 -7.17
N PHE A 223 4.04 10.66 -6.64
CA PHE A 223 2.69 10.65 -6.10
C PHE A 223 1.65 10.70 -7.23
N TYR A 224 0.97 9.59 -7.49
CA TYR A 224 -0.09 9.52 -8.49
C TYR A 224 -1.44 9.72 -7.83
N PRO A 225 -2.21 10.78 -8.16
CA PRO A 225 -3.52 10.98 -7.56
C PRO A 225 -4.46 9.85 -8.01
N ILE A 226 -5.21 9.30 -7.06
CA ILE A 226 -6.21 8.25 -7.29
C ILE A 226 -7.60 8.64 -6.83
N LEU A 227 -7.73 9.71 -6.06
CA LEU A 227 -9.01 10.20 -5.57
C LEU A 227 -8.85 11.65 -5.17
N ILE A 228 -9.63 12.54 -5.79
CA ILE A 228 -9.65 13.96 -5.43
C ILE A 228 -10.84 14.14 -4.48
N TRP A 229 -10.57 14.67 -3.30
CA TRP A 229 -11.59 14.85 -2.25
C TRP A 229 -11.61 16.25 -1.63
N ASP A 230 -10.64 17.11 -1.99
CA ASP A 230 -10.60 18.54 -1.65
C ASP A 230 -10.88 18.86 -0.17
N LEU A 231 -10.18 18.18 0.74
CA LEU A 231 -10.19 18.50 2.16
C LEU A 231 -9.46 19.83 2.42
N PRO A 232 -9.86 20.58 3.47
CA PRO A 232 -9.17 21.81 3.83
C PRO A 232 -7.74 21.52 4.28
N GLU A 233 -6.75 22.18 3.67
CA GLU A 233 -5.35 22.12 4.11
C GLU A 233 -5.20 22.57 5.57
N ASN A 234 -5.89 23.65 5.95
CA ASN A 234 -5.89 24.20 7.31
C ASN A 234 -7.10 23.69 8.09
N THR A 235 -6.87 22.94 9.16
CA THR A 235 -7.94 22.37 9.99
C THR A 235 -7.66 22.53 11.49
N THR A 236 -8.71 22.75 12.27
CA THR A 236 -8.66 22.69 13.74
C THR A 236 -9.11 21.33 14.28
N GLN A 237 -9.59 20.44 13.40
CA GLN A 237 -9.97 19.07 13.74
C GLN A 237 -8.76 18.16 13.61
N ASN A 238 -8.77 17.01 14.30
CA ASN A 238 -7.77 15.98 14.06
C ASN A 238 -7.84 15.57 12.57
N PRO A 239 -6.72 15.59 11.82
CA PRO A 239 -6.71 15.18 10.42
C PRO A 239 -7.29 13.78 10.18
N ILE A 240 -7.11 12.83 11.13
CA ILE A 240 -7.67 11.49 11.05
C ILE A 240 -9.21 11.52 11.08
N ASP A 241 -9.78 12.31 11.99
CA ASP A 241 -11.24 12.46 12.10
C ASP A 241 -11.83 13.15 10.87
N LEU A 242 -11.10 14.10 10.28
CA LEU A 242 -11.48 14.79 9.05
C LEU A 242 -11.52 13.80 7.86
N MET A 243 -10.48 12.98 7.70
CA MET A 243 -10.40 11.96 6.65
C MET A 243 -11.51 10.91 6.80
N VAL A 244 -11.76 10.41 8.02
CA VAL A 244 -12.86 9.47 8.27
C VAL A 244 -14.20 10.10 7.92
N SER A 245 -14.49 11.31 8.41
CA SER A 245 -15.76 11.98 8.17
C SER A 245 -16.04 12.19 6.68
N LYS A 246 -14.99 12.48 5.89
CA LYS A 246 -15.10 12.64 4.44
C LYS A 246 -15.39 11.31 3.74
N LEU A 247 -14.63 10.26 4.05
CA LEU A 247 -14.89 8.92 3.49
C LEU A 247 -16.28 8.40 3.89
N GLU A 248 -16.75 8.68 5.11
CA GLU A 248 -18.11 8.35 5.54
C GLU A 248 -19.16 9.09 4.72
N SER A 249 -18.97 10.39 4.48
CA SER A 249 -19.87 11.19 3.65
C SER A 249 -19.92 10.67 2.21
N ASP A 250 -18.78 10.31 1.64
CA ASP A 250 -18.68 9.87 0.24
C ASP A 250 -19.26 8.46 0.06
N THR A 251 -19.10 7.58 1.06
CA THR A 251 -19.65 6.21 1.01
C THR A 251 -21.13 6.11 1.41
N SER A 252 -21.66 7.05 2.21
CA SER A 252 -23.05 7.03 2.69
C SER A 252 -24.00 7.96 1.93
N GLY A 253 -23.47 8.89 1.12
CA GLY A 253 -24.25 9.88 0.39
C GLY A 253 -25.17 9.28 -0.68
N PRO A 254 -26.25 9.98 -1.07
CA PRO A 254 -26.94 9.66 -2.32
C PRO A 254 -25.93 9.73 -3.47
N PRO A 255 -26.06 8.90 -4.53
CA PRO A 255 -25.14 8.92 -5.65
C PRO A 255 -24.98 10.37 -6.13
N PRO A 256 -23.74 10.87 -6.31
CA PRO A 256 -23.54 12.21 -6.81
C PRO A 256 -24.33 12.43 -8.11
N SER A 257 -24.60 13.68 -8.45
CA SER A 257 -25.32 14.02 -9.69
C SER A 257 -24.67 13.44 -10.95
N GLN A 258 -23.40 13.04 -10.85
CA GLN A 258 -22.73 12.09 -11.73
C GLN A 258 -22.45 10.79 -10.96
N PRO A 259 -22.81 9.60 -11.48
CA PRO A 259 -22.47 8.35 -10.81
C PRO A 259 -20.96 8.19 -10.74
N GLN A 260 -20.45 7.99 -9.52
CA GLN A 260 -19.06 7.66 -9.27
C GLN A 260 -18.77 6.23 -9.76
N PRO A 261 -17.57 5.96 -10.31
CA PRO A 261 -17.20 4.60 -10.70
C PRO A 261 -17.33 3.61 -9.53
N ASN A 262 -17.85 2.41 -9.78
CA ASN A 262 -18.04 1.38 -8.76
C ASN A 262 -16.71 1.01 -8.09
N SER A 263 -15.63 0.96 -8.86
CA SER A 263 -14.27 0.75 -8.38
C SER A 263 -13.83 1.84 -7.38
N THR A 264 -14.18 3.10 -7.65
CA THR A 264 -13.81 4.22 -6.78
C THR A 264 -14.57 4.15 -5.46
N ARG A 265 -15.89 3.93 -5.51
CA ARG A 265 -16.69 3.73 -4.30
C ARG A 265 -16.15 2.57 -3.46
N LYS A 266 -15.75 1.46 -4.10
CA LYS A 266 -15.19 0.32 -3.37
C LYS A 266 -13.86 0.65 -2.70
N ALA A 267 -13.00 1.45 -3.35
CA ALA A 267 -11.77 1.91 -2.75
C ALA A 267 -12.05 2.79 -1.52
N GLU A 268 -13.00 3.73 -1.60
CA GLU A 268 -13.40 4.57 -0.45
C GLU A 268 -13.95 3.73 0.72
N GLU A 269 -14.77 2.71 0.45
CA GLU A 269 -15.26 1.78 1.48
C GLU A 269 -14.10 1.08 2.20
N LEU A 270 -13.14 0.54 1.45
CA LEU A 270 -12.00 -0.18 2.02
C LEU A 270 -11.05 0.77 2.77
N LEU A 271 -10.79 1.97 2.22
CA LEU A 271 -10.01 3.00 2.89
C LEU A 271 -10.70 3.48 4.17
N LEU A 272 -12.02 3.60 4.18
CA LEU A 272 -12.79 3.95 5.37
C LEU A 272 -12.64 2.91 6.48
N GLU A 273 -12.69 1.62 6.14
CA GLU A 273 -12.46 0.54 7.10
C GLU A 273 -11.09 0.69 7.78
N VAL A 274 -10.03 0.92 6.99
CA VAL A 274 -8.67 1.16 7.51
C VAL A 274 -8.59 2.42 8.36
N MET A 275 -9.16 3.53 7.88
CA MET A 275 -9.11 4.81 8.59
C MET A 275 -9.86 4.76 9.92
N ARG A 276 -10.93 3.95 10.05
CA ARG A 276 -11.62 3.72 11.32
C ARG A 276 -10.76 2.94 12.32
N ILE A 277 -9.93 2.01 11.87
CA ILE A 277 -8.96 1.32 12.72
C ILE A 277 -7.93 2.33 13.27
N ILE A 278 -7.39 3.18 12.40
CA ILE A 278 -6.45 4.25 12.79
C ILE A 278 -7.13 5.24 13.75
N GLN A 279 -8.39 5.60 13.49
CA GLN A 279 -9.17 6.49 14.36
C GLN A 279 -9.47 5.86 15.73
N ALA A 280 -9.65 4.55 15.80
CA ALA A 280 -9.84 3.85 17.07
C ALA A 280 -8.55 3.80 17.92
N SER A 281 -7.38 3.98 17.30
CA SER A 281 -6.08 4.02 17.99
C SER A 281 -5.92 5.32 18.79
N GLN A 282 -6.24 5.26 20.09
CA GLN A 282 -6.11 6.41 20.99
C GLN A 282 -4.66 6.92 21.07
N SER A 283 -3.68 6.03 21.14
CA SER A 283 -2.26 6.40 21.23
C SER A 283 -1.78 7.16 19.98
N PHE A 284 -2.21 6.74 18.78
CA PHE A 284 -1.88 7.42 17.53
C PHE A 284 -2.57 8.78 17.43
N ARG A 285 -3.84 8.90 17.86
CA ARG A 285 -4.54 10.18 17.88
C ARG A 285 -3.94 11.17 18.87
N GLU A 286 -3.59 10.72 20.07
CA GLU A 286 -2.91 11.54 21.08
C GLU A 286 -1.54 12.01 20.58
N PHE A 287 -0.80 11.16 19.86
CA PHE A 287 0.43 11.54 19.19
C PHE A 287 0.22 12.66 18.18
N VAL A 288 -0.77 12.53 17.29
CA VAL A 288 -1.09 13.58 16.30
C VAL A 288 -1.46 14.91 16.98
N GLN A 289 -2.19 14.85 18.10
CA GLN A 289 -2.71 16.03 18.82
C GLN A 289 -1.81 16.56 19.96
N SER A 290 -0.64 15.97 20.22
CA SER A 290 0.19 16.41 21.33
C SER A 290 0.99 17.67 20.98
N GLU A 291 0.58 18.82 21.55
CA GLU A 291 1.33 20.09 21.48
C GLU A 291 2.63 20.02 22.28
N SER A 292 2.58 19.35 23.44
CA SER A 292 3.69 19.20 24.37
C SER A 292 4.72 18.15 23.97
N GLN A 293 4.46 17.40 22.88
CA GLN A 293 5.34 16.33 22.37
C GLN A 293 5.72 15.32 23.46
N ASN A 294 4.71 14.87 24.22
CA ASN A 294 4.89 13.98 25.37
C ASN A 294 3.86 12.83 25.36
N SER A 295 3.34 12.48 24.17
CA SER A 295 2.49 11.30 24.02
C SER A 295 3.28 10.01 24.29
N GLN A 296 2.57 8.90 24.42
CA GLN A 296 3.22 7.58 24.52
C GLN A 296 4.19 7.34 23.36
N ILE A 297 3.80 7.69 22.13
CA ILE A 297 4.62 7.52 20.93
C ILE A 297 5.81 8.47 20.93
N ASP A 298 5.68 9.70 21.43
CA ASP A 298 6.83 10.59 21.60
C ASP A 298 7.87 9.95 22.54
N GLY A 299 7.42 9.33 23.65
CA GLY A 299 8.31 8.57 24.54
C GLY A 299 8.95 7.33 23.90
N LEU A 300 8.30 6.71 22.90
CA LEU A 300 8.91 5.63 22.11
C LEU A 300 10.02 6.17 21.21
N ILE A 301 9.77 7.31 20.55
CA ILE A 301 10.75 7.97 19.68
C ILE A 301 11.97 8.40 20.51
N ASP A 302 11.76 9.05 21.65
CA ASP A 302 12.82 9.46 22.56
C ASP A 302 13.63 8.25 23.06
N GLY A 303 12.94 7.18 23.48
CA GLY A 303 13.59 5.95 23.94
C GLY A 303 14.40 5.27 22.84
N ALA A 304 13.93 5.31 21.59
CA ALA A 304 14.67 4.80 20.43
C ALA A 304 15.89 5.67 20.11
N GLN A 305 15.77 7.00 20.22
CA GLN A 305 16.89 7.93 20.05
C GLN A 305 17.96 7.69 21.12
N ASP A 306 17.57 7.61 22.39
CA ASP A 306 18.48 7.33 23.51
C ASP A 306 19.23 6.00 23.31
N TRP A 307 18.52 4.98 22.81
CA TRP A 307 19.14 3.69 22.50
C TRP A 307 20.17 3.82 21.37
N LEU A 308 19.85 4.53 20.28
CA LEU A 308 20.77 4.76 19.17
C LEU A 308 22.02 5.55 19.61
N ASP A 309 21.81 6.60 20.40
CA ASP A 309 22.87 7.47 20.90
C ASP A 309 23.79 6.74 21.90
N SER A 310 23.26 5.76 22.62
CA SER A 310 24.05 4.96 23.57
C SER A 310 25.08 4.06 22.88
N GLY A 311 24.81 3.63 21.64
CA GLY A 311 25.58 2.60 20.96
C GLY A 311 25.56 1.24 21.67
N ASP A 312 24.63 1.01 22.61
CA ASP A 312 24.52 -0.24 23.35
C ASP A 312 24.00 -1.36 22.44
N THR A 313 24.93 -2.25 22.10
CA THR A 313 24.70 -3.44 21.27
C THR A 313 24.56 -4.71 22.11
N SER A 314 24.42 -4.62 23.43
CA SER A 314 24.17 -5.79 24.27
C SER A 314 22.77 -6.33 23.96
N HIS A 315 22.73 -7.33 23.07
CA HIS A 315 21.56 -7.91 22.36
C HIS A 315 20.39 -8.44 23.22
N LEU A 316 20.36 -8.19 24.53
CA LEU A 316 19.38 -8.75 25.47
C LEU A 316 18.45 -7.72 26.13
N ASN A 317 18.70 -6.41 25.98
CA ASN A 317 17.93 -5.38 26.70
C ASN A 317 17.48 -4.23 25.79
N LEU A 318 16.71 -4.52 24.73
CA LEU A 318 15.84 -3.47 24.20
C LEU A 318 14.98 -2.96 25.36
N PRO A 319 14.88 -1.63 25.59
CA PRO A 319 13.99 -1.08 26.59
C PRO A 319 12.58 -1.66 26.40
N GLN A 320 11.92 -2.09 27.48
CA GLN A 320 10.57 -2.66 27.40
C GLN A 320 9.57 -1.75 26.67
N THR A 321 9.81 -0.45 26.71
CA THR A 321 9.05 0.54 25.97
C THR A 321 9.12 0.33 24.45
N LEU A 322 10.26 -0.10 23.91
CA LEU A 322 10.47 -0.32 22.47
C LEU A 322 9.99 -1.69 21.98
N TYR A 323 9.31 -2.47 22.83
CA TYR A 323 8.75 -3.74 22.39
C TYR A 323 7.59 -3.45 21.41
N PRO A 324 7.62 -4.07 20.21
CA PRO A 324 6.54 -3.97 19.25
C PRO A 324 5.19 -4.42 19.85
N PRO A 325 4.07 -3.94 19.26
CA PRO A 325 2.74 -4.32 19.69
C PRO A 325 2.49 -5.84 19.55
N ASP A 326 1.49 -6.36 20.27
CA ASP A 326 1.16 -7.78 20.24
C ASP A 326 0.80 -8.23 18.80
N PRO A 327 1.49 -9.22 18.21
CA PRO A 327 1.17 -9.73 16.88
C PRO A 327 -0.26 -10.28 16.75
N SER A 328 -0.97 -10.55 17.84
CA SER A 328 -2.38 -10.96 17.83
C SER A 328 -3.32 -9.93 17.20
N THR A 329 -2.92 -8.66 17.10
CA THR A 329 -3.69 -7.59 16.45
C THR A 329 -3.57 -7.57 14.93
N LEU A 330 -2.80 -8.48 14.31
CA LEU A 330 -2.70 -8.62 12.84
C LEU A 330 -4.08 -8.68 12.16
N HIS A 331 -5.06 -9.35 12.78
CA HIS A 331 -6.43 -9.46 12.25
C HIS A 331 -7.12 -8.10 12.08
N GLU A 332 -6.75 -7.11 12.89
CA GLU A 332 -7.28 -5.74 12.79
C GLU A 332 -6.75 -5.02 11.54
N MET A 333 -5.59 -5.41 11.01
CA MET A 333 -4.92 -4.72 9.91
C MET A 333 -5.14 -5.37 8.54
N ARG A 334 -5.89 -6.47 8.48
CA ARG A 334 -6.12 -7.24 7.24
C ARG A 334 -6.80 -6.45 6.12
N SER A 335 -7.49 -5.35 6.44
CA SER A 335 -8.16 -4.48 5.45
C SER A 335 -7.18 -3.57 4.70
N ILE A 336 -5.96 -3.36 5.22
CA ILE A 336 -4.94 -2.51 4.58
C ILE A 336 -4.55 -3.06 3.22
N LEU A 337 -4.42 -4.39 3.11
CA LEU A 337 -4.04 -5.05 1.86
C LEU A 337 -5.05 -4.84 0.73
N PRO A 338 -6.34 -5.23 0.86
CA PRO A 338 -7.31 -4.98 -0.19
C PRO A 338 -7.54 -3.48 -0.44
N ALA A 339 -7.45 -2.62 0.58
CA ALA A 339 -7.55 -1.16 0.40
C ALA A 339 -6.41 -0.63 -0.48
N THR A 340 -5.17 -1.02 -0.19
CA THR A 340 -3.98 -0.62 -0.96
C THR A 340 -4.02 -1.21 -2.37
N GLN A 341 -4.37 -2.49 -2.52
CA GLN A 341 -4.52 -3.09 -3.84
C GLN A 341 -5.56 -2.35 -4.68
N MET A 342 -6.73 -2.06 -4.12
CA MET A 342 -7.77 -1.33 -4.83
C MET A 342 -7.34 0.11 -5.17
N ALA A 343 -6.61 0.77 -4.30
CA ALA A 343 -6.01 2.09 -4.57
C ALA A 343 -5.06 2.04 -5.78
N PHE A 344 -4.22 1.03 -5.87
CA PHE A 344 -3.35 0.81 -7.02
C PHE A 344 -4.15 0.46 -8.30
N GLU A 345 -5.21 -0.33 -8.21
CA GLU A 345 -6.11 -0.59 -9.35
C GLU A 345 -6.72 0.71 -9.93
N LEU A 346 -7.09 1.66 -9.07
CA LEU A 346 -7.53 2.98 -9.52
C LEU A 346 -6.41 3.74 -10.23
N ALA A 347 -5.19 3.63 -9.74
CA ALA A 347 -4.02 4.22 -10.38
C ALA A 347 -3.72 3.61 -11.76
N TYR A 348 -4.06 2.35 -12.05
CA TYR A 348 -3.91 1.81 -13.42
C TYR A 348 -5.04 2.23 -14.36
N THR A 349 -6.26 2.30 -13.84
CA THR A 349 -7.46 2.49 -14.69
C THR A 349 -7.68 3.93 -15.13
N ARG A 350 -7.17 4.91 -14.37
CA ARG A 350 -7.36 6.34 -14.65
C ARG A 350 -6.37 6.96 -15.65
N PRO A 351 -5.07 6.58 -15.67
CA PRO A 351 -4.05 7.20 -16.53
C PRO A 351 -4.04 6.74 -17.99
N VAL A 352 -4.16 5.44 -18.26
CA VAL A 352 -3.84 4.80 -19.56
C VAL A 352 -4.67 3.48 -19.63
N GLN A 353 -5.12 2.87 -20.74
CA GLN A 353 -4.51 2.74 -22.06
C GLN A 353 -5.53 2.43 -23.17
N ASP A 354 -5.23 2.90 -24.38
CA ASP A 354 -5.92 2.61 -25.64
C ASP A 354 -5.92 1.11 -26.04
N HIS A 355 -5.35 0.22 -25.22
CA HIS A 355 -5.16 -1.21 -25.49
C HIS A 355 -5.86 -2.16 -24.51
N THR A 356 -6.65 -1.64 -23.56
CA THR A 356 -7.40 -2.46 -22.60
C THR A 356 -8.81 -1.90 -22.42
N ILE A 357 -9.79 -2.79 -22.24
CA ILE A 357 -11.16 -2.44 -21.87
C ILE A 357 -11.37 -2.91 -20.44
N TYR A 358 -11.78 -1.99 -19.56
CA TYR A 358 -11.95 -2.25 -18.14
C TYR A 358 -13.43 -2.30 -17.79
N ALA A 359 -13.83 -3.34 -17.05
CA ALA A 359 -15.13 -3.40 -16.41
C ALA A 359 -15.07 -2.62 -15.08
N ASP A 360 -15.88 -1.56 -14.96
CA ASP A 360 -15.99 -0.80 -13.71
C ASP A 360 -16.95 -1.48 -12.73
N CYS A 361 -16.45 -2.53 -12.09
CA CYS A 361 -17.21 -3.34 -11.15
C CYS A 361 -16.30 -4.15 -10.22
N VAL A 362 -16.80 -4.38 -9.02
CA VAL A 362 -16.21 -5.29 -8.04
C VAL A 362 -17.30 -6.23 -7.56
N THR A 363 -17.10 -7.53 -7.71
CA THR A 363 -18.03 -8.55 -7.20
C THR A 363 -17.47 -9.17 -5.93
N THR A 364 -18.25 -9.16 -4.85
CA THR A 364 -17.85 -9.80 -3.60
C THR A 364 -18.14 -11.30 -3.64
N VAL A 365 -17.15 -12.11 -3.29
CA VAL A 365 -17.28 -13.57 -3.16
C VAL A 365 -17.03 -13.92 -1.70
N HIS A 366 -17.93 -14.68 -1.09
CA HIS A 366 -17.81 -15.12 0.30
C HIS A 366 -17.30 -16.56 0.35
N CYS A 367 -16.20 -16.77 1.06
CA CYS A 367 -15.55 -18.06 1.23
C CYS A 367 -15.25 -18.33 2.72
N ALA A 368 -14.85 -19.55 3.06
CA ALA A 368 -14.45 -19.92 4.41
C ALA A 368 -12.95 -20.26 4.44
N PRO A 369 -12.18 -19.81 5.46
CA PRO A 369 -10.79 -20.21 5.62
C PRO A 369 -10.64 -21.73 5.68
N GLY A 370 -9.59 -22.26 5.04
CA GLY A 370 -9.28 -23.70 4.99
C GLY A 370 -10.24 -24.53 4.12
N GLN A 371 -11.14 -23.90 3.37
CA GLN A 371 -12.01 -24.56 2.38
C GLN A 371 -11.72 -24.06 0.97
N VAL A 372 -11.99 -24.90 -0.02
CA VAL A 372 -11.85 -24.50 -1.43
C VAL A 372 -12.81 -23.36 -1.73
N CYS A 373 -12.23 -22.21 -2.08
CA CYS A 373 -12.93 -21.03 -2.56
C CYS A 373 -13.04 -21.10 -4.08
N ARG A 374 -14.21 -20.75 -4.61
CA ARG A 374 -14.52 -20.81 -6.04
C ARG A 374 -14.82 -19.43 -6.58
N VAL A 375 -14.10 -19.05 -7.62
CA VAL A 375 -14.34 -17.84 -8.40
C VAL A 375 -14.63 -18.23 -9.83
N SER A 376 -15.63 -17.61 -10.45
CA SER A 376 -16.02 -17.91 -11.82
C SER A 376 -16.16 -16.66 -12.67
N VAL A 377 -15.89 -16.83 -13.96
CA VAL A 377 -16.20 -15.87 -15.03
C VAL A 377 -17.12 -16.56 -16.02
N THR A 378 -18.21 -15.90 -16.37
CA THR A 378 -19.14 -16.41 -17.38
C THR A 378 -18.84 -15.81 -18.75
N ALA A 379 -19.20 -16.53 -19.81
CA ALA A 379 -19.12 -16.02 -21.17
C ALA A 379 -19.97 -14.76 -21.35
N GLU A 380 -21.12 -14.68 -20.67
CA GLU A 380 -22.00 -13.52 -20.68
C GLU A 380 -21.32 -12.26 -20.12
N GLU A 381 -20.59 -12.36 -19.00
CA GLU A 381 -19.83 -11.25 -18.43
C GLU A 381 -18.82 -10.67 -19.44
N VAL A 382 -18.16 -11.54 -20.20
CA VAL A 382 -17.18 -11.14 -21.22
C VAL A 382 -17.88 -10.46 -22.40
N VAL A 383 -19.00 -11.02 -22.87
CA VAL A 383 -19.77 -10.45 -23.99
C VAL A 383 -20.37 -9.08 -23.61
N GLU A 384 -20.86 -8.92 -22.39
CA GLU A 384 -21.37 -7.65 -21.88
C GLU A 384 -20.30 -6.56 -21.88
N LEU A 385 -19.06 -6.88 -21.50
CA LEU A 385 -17.95 -5.92 -21.53
C LEU A 385 -17.55 -5.53 -22.96
N ILE A 386 -17.50 -6.52 -23.85
CA ILE A 386 -17.14 -6.33 -25.27
C ILE A 386 -18.15 -5.39 -25.97
N ASN A 387 -19.44 -5.51 -25.62
CA ASN A 387 -20.55 -4.67 -26.09
C ASN A 387 -20.53 -4.35 -27.60
N MET A 388 -20.44 -5.40 -28.43
CA MET A 388 -20.32 -5.31 -29.88
C MET A 388 -21.66 -5.30 -30.62
N ASN A 389 -21.62 -4.77 -31.85
CA ASN A 389 -22.70 -4.90 -32.83
C ASN A 389 -22.16 -5.44 -34.17
N PRO A 390 -22.52 -6.66 -34.60
CA PRO A 390 -23.46 -7.58 -33.95
C PRO A 390 -22.90 -8.15 -32.63
N PRO A 391 -23.77 -8.57 -31.69
CA PRO A 391 -23.35 -9.20 -30.44
C PRO A 391 -22.57 -10.49 -30.71
N VAL A 392 -21.55 -10.74 -29.88
CA VAL A 392 -20.78 -11.98 -29.88
C VAL A 392 -21.64 -13.11 -29.29
N ASP A 393 -21.64 -14.28 -29.91
CA ASP A 393 -22.26 -15.47 -29.33
C ASP A 393 -21.38 -16.00 -28.17
N PRO A 394 -21.89 -16.13 -26.93
CA PRO A 394 -21.14 -16.66 -25.79
C PRO A 394 -20.47 -18.01 -26.06
N VAL A 395 -21.01 -18.83 -26.98
CA VAL A 395 -20.44 -20.12 -27.35
C VAL A 395 -19.06 -19.98 -28.00
N GLU A 396 -18.78 -18.87 -28.69
CA GLU A 396 -17.47 -18.60 -29.31
C GLU A 396 -16.35 -18.43 -28.27
N LEU A 397 -16.69 -18.13 -27.01
CA LEU A 397 -15.73 -17.97 -25.93
C LEU A 397 -15.28 -19.30 -25.31
N ASN A 398 -15.91 -20.43 -25.66
CA ASN A 398 -15.43 -21.73 -25.23
C ASN A 398 -14.01 -21.98 -25.76
N GLY A 399 -13.10 -22.36 -24.87
CA GLY A 399 -11.70 -22.55 -25.18
C GLY A 399 -10.81 -21.32 -24.96
N VAL A 400 -11.39 -20.15 -24.68
CA VAL A 400 -10.63 -18.93 -24.33
C VAL A 400 -9.97 -19.11 -22.97
N TRP A 401 -8.71 -18.67 -22.86
CA TRP A 401 -7.99 -18.65 -21.59
C TRP A 401 -8.32 -17.38 -20.81
N VAL A 402 -8.80 -17.56 -19.58
CA VAL A 402 -9.02 -16.50 -18.62
C VAL A 402 -7.90 -16.54 -17.59
N ARG A 403 -7.29 -15.39 -17.34
CA ARG A 403 -6.26 -15.20 -16.33
C ARG A 403 -6.93 -14.73 -15.04
N PHE A 404 -6.64 -15.41 -13.94
CA PHE A 404 -7.01 -15.00 -12.59
C PHE A 404 -5.72 -14.67 -11.84
N ASP A 405 -5.67 -13.52 -11.16
CA ASP A 405 -4.61 -13.31 -10.17
C ASP A 405 -4.71 -14.38 -9.09
N THR A 406 -3.56 -14.85 -8.61
CA THR A 406 -3.51 -15.78 -7.47
C THR A 406 -3.48 -14.99 -6.15
N SER A 407 -3.83 -15.65 -5.03
CA SER A 407 -3.75 -15.01 -3.71
C SER A 407 -2.30 -14.74 -3.31
N GLN A 408 -2.07 -13.80 -2.39
CA GLN A 408 -0.70 -13.51 -1.93
C GLN A 408 -0.05 -14.72 -1.26
N GLU A 409 -0.86 -15.59 -0.63
CA GLU A 409 -0.40 -16.89 -0.17
C GLU A 409 0.18 -17.70 -1.37
N SER A 410 -0.56 -17.81 -2.45
CA SER A 410 -0.12 -18.62 -3.59
C SER A 410 1.19 -18.12 -4.23
N TYR A 411 1.52 -16.82 -4.13
CA TYR A 411 2.75 -16.23 -4.66
C TYR A 411 4.05 -16.87 -4.14
N ILE A 412 4.02 -17.50 -2.97
CA ILE A 412 5.21 -18.12 -2.37
C ILE A 412 5.53 -19.48 -3.03
N THR A 413 4.58 -20.05 -3.77
CA THR A 413 4.68 -21.42 -4.29
C THR A 413 4.28 -21.57 -5.75
N HIS A 414 3.66 -20.55 -6.35
CA HIS A 414 3.07 -20.57 -7.69
C HIS A 414 3.25 -19.21 -8.38
N ASP A 415 2.96 -19.17 -9.68
CA ASP A 415 2.92 -17.94 -10.47
C ASP A 415 1.93 -16.91 -9.90
N THR A 416 2.12 -15.63 -10.28
CA THR A 416 1.24 -14.52 -9.90
C THR A 416 -0.18 -14.61 -10.45
N PHE A 417 -0.41 -15.54 -11.37
CA PHE A 417 -1.70 -15.76 -11.98
C PHE A 417 -1.88 -17.23 -12.37
N GLU A 418 -3.14 -17.66 -12.40
CA GLU A 418 -3.58 -18.94 -12.91
C GLU A 418 -4.32 -18.75 -14.23
N ARG A 419 -4.14 -19.67 -15.19
CA ARG A 419 -4.86 -19.65 -16.46
C ARG A 419 -5.89 -20.77 -16.48
N VAL A 420 -7.15 -20.40 -16.58
CA VAL A 420 -8.26 -21.34 -16.68
C VAL A 420 -8.94 -21.19 -18.03
N GLN A 421 -9.13 -22.32 -18.71
CA GLN A 421 -9.83 -22.33 -19.98
C GLN A 421 -11.35 -22.35 -19.77
N MET A 422 -12.07 -21.49 -20.49
CA MET A 422 -13.53 -21.46 -20.48
C MET A 422 -14.11 -22.73 -21.10
N LYS A 423 -15.03 -23.39 -20.38
CA LYS A 423 -15.75 -24.60 -20.79
C LYS A 423 -17.23 -24.45 -20.45
N ASP A 424 -18.10 -24.82 -21.39
CA ASP A 424 -19.56 -24.69 -21.25
C ASP A 424 -19.96 -23.29 -20.75
N GLY A 425 -19.33 -22.26 -21.32
CA GLY A 425 -19.58 -20.85 -20.99
C GLY A 425 -19.00 -20.38 -19.65
N ASN A 426 -18.17 -21.17 -18.96
CA ASN A 426 -17.63 -20.83 -17.64
C ASN A 426 -16.12 -21.08 -17.54
N ALA A 427 -15.38 -20.13 -16.97
CA ALA A 427 -14.03 -20.37 -16.46
C ALA A 427 -14.07 -20.34 -14.92
N ILE A 428 -13.66 -21.43 -14.28
CA ILE A 428 -13.75 -21.62 -12.83
C ILE A 428 -12.36 -21.78 -12.24
N TYR A 429 -11.97 -20.85 -11.38
CA TYR A 429 -10.76 -20.90 -10.60
C TYR A 429 -11.08 -21.31 -9.15
N ASP A 430 -10.61 -22.48 -8.76
CA ASP A 430 -10.72 -23.02 -7.41
C ASP A 430 -9.37 -22.86 -6.70
N PHE A 431 -9.36 -22.24 -5.53
CA PHE A 431 -8.15 -22.05 -4.73
C PHE A 431 -8.42 -22.23 -3.24
N LEU A 432 -7.36 -22.39 -2.46
CA LEU A 432 -7.43 -22.59 -1.01
C LEU A 432 -6.66 -21.47 -0.31
N GLN A 433 -7.32 -20.80 0.64
CA GLN A 433 -6.71 -19.81 1.51
C GLN A 433 -6.86 -20.28 2.96
N ASN A 434 -5.77 -20.28 3.72
CA ASN A 434 -5.80 -20.72 5.11
C ASN A 434 -6.09 -19.59 6.09
N THR A 435 -5.80 -18.34 5.70
CA THR A 435 -6.10 -17.14 6.47
C THR A 435 -7.49 -16.58 6.15
N ASP A 436 -7.97 -15.69 7.02
CA ASP A 436 -9.19 -14.92 6.81
C ASP A 436 -8.92 -13.50 6.25
N THR A 437 -7.74 -13.29 5.67
CA THR A 437 -7.35 -12.05 5.01
C THR A 437 -8.09 -11.92 3.67
N PRO A 438 -8.88 -10.86 3.45
CA PRO A 438 -9.55 -10.66 2.18
C PRO A 438 -8.55 -10.48 1.04
N VAL A 439 -8.92 -10.97 -0.15
CA VAL A 439 -8.07 -10.84 -1.35
C VAL A 439 -8.82 -10.13 -2.48
N LEU A 440 -8.13 -9.25 -3.19
CA LEU A 440 -8.63 -8.66 -4.41
C LEU A 440 -7.96 -9.35 -5.60
N LEU A 441 -8.74 -10.12 -6.37
CA LEU A 441 -8.22 -10.81 -7.55
C LEU A 441 -8.57 -10.04 -8.82
N GLY A 442 -7.53 -9.72 -9.58
CA GLY A 442 -7.64 -9.33 -10.98
C GLY A 442 -8.11 -10.49 -11.85
N VAL A 443 -8.90 -10.18 -12.87
CA VAL A 443 -9.39 -11.14 -13.84
C VAL A 443 -9.26 -10.52 -15.21
N SER A 444 -8.56 -11.20 -16.12
CA SER A 444 -8.29 -10.65 -17.44
C SER A 444 -8.25 -11.69 -18.55
N ILE A 445 -8.44 -11.22 -19.77
CA ILE A 445 -8.31 -12.01 -20.99
C ILE A 445 -7.37 -11.26 -21.93
N SER A 446 -6.30 -11.93 -22.34
CA SER A 446 -5.39 -11.36 -23.32
C SER A 446 -6.09 -11.26 -24.68
N ARG A 447 -5.84 -10.17 -25.42
CA ARG A 447 -6.30 -10.03 -26.80
C ARG A 447 -5.86 -11.19 -27.70
N TYR A 448 -4.77 -11.87 -27.37
CA TYR A 448 -4.26 -13.02 -28.12
C TYR A 448 -5.01 -14.32 -27.83
N ASP A 449 -5.69 -14.40 -26.69
CA ASP A 449 -6.52 -15.54 -26.31
C ASP A 449 -7.96 -15.41 -26.85
N LEU A 450 -8.36 -14.21 -27.30
CA LEU A 450 -9.67 -13.97 -27.91
C LEU A 450 -9.79 -14.64 -29.30
N PRO A 451 -10.97 -15.18 -29.66
CA PRO A 451 -11.25 -15.69 -30.99
C PRO A 451 -11.02 -14.62 -32.06
N PRO A 452 -10.61 -14.98 -33.30
CA PRO A 452 -10.38 -14.02 -34.37
C PRO A 452 -11.60 -13.12 -34.68
N SER A 453 -12.81 -13.64 -34.51
CA SER A 453 -14.07 -12.88 -34.69
C SER A 453 -14.14 -11.66 -33.77
N ILE A 454 -13.67 -11.79 -32.53
CA ILE A 454 -13.64 -10.73 -31.51
C ILE A 454 -12.37 -9.90 -31.66
N ARG A 455 -11.21 -10.56 -31.73
CA ARG A 455 -9.90 -9.91 -31.73
C ARG A 455 -9.72 -8.94 -32.90
N ASN A 456 -10.18 -9.28 -34.10
CA ASN A 456 -10.03 -8.42 -35.27
C ASN A 456 -10.85 -7.12 -35.16
N LEU A 457 -11.84 -7.09 -34.28
CA LEU A 457 -12.71 -5.94 -34.05
C LEU A 457 -12.32 -5.17 -32.77
N GLN A 458 -11.66 -5.85 -31.82
CA GLN A 458 -11.26 -5.33 -30.53
C GLN A 458 -9.87 -5.88 -30.19
N ASP A 459 -8.82 -5.30 -30.80
CA ASP A 459 -7.41 -5.66 -30.56
C ASP A 459 -6.92 -5.13 -29.20
N LYS A 460 -7.74 -5.33 -28.16
CA LYS A 460 -7.58 -4.85 -26.80
C LYS A 460 -7.68 -6.01 -25.81
N ASN A 461 -6.92 -5.95 -24.74
CA ASN A 461 -7.10 -6.86 -23.60
C ASN A 461 -8.41 -6.53 -22.89
N LEU A 462 -8.96 -7.50 -22.17
CA LEU A 462 -10.15 -7.31 -21.35
C LEU A 462 -9.75 -7.48 -19.88
N GLU A 463 -10.09 -6.49 -19.05
CA GLU A 463 -9.98 -6.56 -17.59
C GLU A 463 -11.41 -6.60 -17.05
N LEU A 464 -11.82 -7.77 -16.53
CA LEU A 464 -13.17 -8.05 -16.06
C LEU A 464 -13.38 -7.54 -14.62
N CYS A 465 -14.60 -7.69 -14.08
CA CYS A 465 -14.90 -7.22 -12.73
C CYS A 465 -13.90 -7.80 -11.72
N ARG A 466 -13.36 -6.97 -10.84
CA ARG A 466 -12.46 -7.47 -9.78
C ARG A 466 -13.25 -8.37 -8.82
N ARG A 467 -12.60 -9.42 -8.32
CA ARG A 467 -13.20 -10.35 -7.36
C ARG A 467 -12.69 -10.01 -5.97
N TYR A 468 -13.53 -9.38 -5.17
CA TYR A 468 -13.23 -9.11 -3.76
C TYR A 468 -13.67 -10.32 -2.94
N VAL A 469 -12.72 -11.20 -2.62
CA VAL A 469 -13.01 -12.42 -1.88
C VAL A 469 -12.87 -12.12 -0.39
N VAL A 470 -13.97 -12.28 0.33
CA VAL A 470 -14.06 -12.14 1.80
C VAL A 470 -14.15 -13.51 2.41
N PHE A 471 -13.37 -13.73 3.46
CA PHE A 471 -13.37 -14.98 4.20
C PHE A 471 -14.16 -14.81 5.48
N ASP A 472 -15.37 -15.35 5.50
CA ASP A 472 -16.26 -15.28 6.65
C ASP A 472 -15.73 -16.21 7.73
N ALA A 473 -15.18 -15.63 8.80
CA ALA A 473 -14.72 -16.40 9.94
C ALA A 473 -15.92 -17.14 10.56
N ASN A 474 -15.95 -18.47 10.45
CA ASN A 474 -16.76 -19.26 11.36
C ASN A 474 -16.18 -19.05 12.77
N VAL A 475 -16.99 -18.50 13.68
CA VAL A 475 -16.64 -18.21 15.09
C VAL A 475 -16.00 -19.41 15.83
N LEU A 476 -16.19 -20.63 15.31
CA LEU A 476 -15.57 -21.86 15.81
C LEU A 476 -14.12 -22.12 15.34
N SER A 477 -13.66 -21.51 14.24
CA SER A 477 -12.31 -21.74 13.67
C SER A 477 -11.19 -20.97 14.40
N LEU A 478 -11.50 -19.78 14.95
CA LEU A 478 -10.55 -18.97 15.75
C LEU A 478 -10.11 -19.67 17.05
N PHE A 479 -10.95 -20.56 17.59
CA PHE A 479 -10.60 -21.37 18.78
C PHE A 479 -10.06 -22.76 18.44
N ALA A 480 -10.46 -23.36 17.32
CA ALA A 480 -10.05 -24.72 16.95
C ALA A 480 -8.66 -24.81 16.30
N ALA A 481 -8.20 -23.75 15.61
CA ALA A 481 -6.82 -23.68 15.11
C ALA A 481 -5.77 -23.60 16.25
N SER A 482 -6.21 -23.26 17.46
CA SER A 482 -5.35 -23.09 18.63
C SER A 482 -5.23 -24.35 19.51
N PHE A 483 -6.08 -25.39 19.33
CA PHE A 483 -6.09 -26.57 20.22
C PHE A 483 -6.58 -27.86 19.54
N SER A 484 -5.76 -28.50 18.69
CA SER A 484 -5.68 -29.96 18.42
C SER A 484 -4.72 -30.17 17.23
N LEU A 485 -3.70 -31.04 17.17
CA LEU A 485 -3.26 -32.21 17.92
C LEU A 485 -1.73 -32.33 17.79
N ILE A 486 -1.11 -32.96 18.79
CA ILE A 486 0.31 -33.30 18.89
C ILE A 486 0.61 -34.63 18.17
N SER A 487 1.79 -34.67 17.51
CA SER A 487 2.69 -35.83 17.28
C SER A 487 2.67 -36.61 15.94
N PRO A 488 3.82 -37.20 15.53
CA PRO A 488 4.55 -36.78 14.33
C PRO A 488 4.79 -37.91 13.32
N ALA A 489 5.21 -37.55 12.10
CA ALA A 489 6.31 -38.19 11.37
C ALA A 489 6.42 -37.57 9.97
N MET A 490 7.43 -36.73 9.74
CA MET A 490 8.02 -36.64 8.41
C MET A 490 9.48 -37.05 8.56
N GLN A 491 9.71 -38.28 8.10
CA GLN A 491 10.99 -38.91 7.96
C GLN A 491 11.63 -38.27 6.72
N CYS A 492 12.55 -37.34 6.93
CA CYS A 492 13.47 -36.94 5.87
C CYS A 492 14.38 -38.14 5.62
N ASP A 493 14.26 -38.78 4.47
CA ASP A 493 15.34 -39.61 3.94
C ASP A 493 16.49 -38.64 3.62
N PHE A 494 17.47 -38.62 4.51
CA PHE A 494 18.80 -38.16 4.19
C PHE A 494 19.43 -39.28 3.37
N ASP A 495 19.45 -39.13 2.04
CA ASP A 495 20.33 -39.95 1.23
C ASP A 495 21.77 -39.71 1.73
N GLY A 496 22.44 -40.82 2.02
CA GLY A 496 23.62 -40.92 2.87
C GLY A 496 24.92 -40.34 2.31
N ASP A 497 24.84 -39.45 1.33
CA ASP A 497 25.98 -38.71 0.80
C ASP A 497 25.72 -37.23 1.06
N GLY A 498 26.42 -36.67 2.05
CA GLY A 498 26.22 -35.31 2.58
C GLY A 498 26.59 -34.17 1.62
N ASP A 499 26.07 -34.20 0.40
CA ASP A 499 26.07 -33.09 -0.55
C ASP A 499 24.62 -32.63 -0.75
N VAL A 500 24.31 -31.44 -0.23
CA VAL A 500 23.15 -30.68 -0.70
C VAL A 500 23.55 -30.16 -2.07
N ASP A 501 22.99 -30.75 -3.13
CA ASP A 501 23.23 -30.30 -4.49
C ASP A 501 22.82 -28.82 -4.59
N GLY A 502 23.79 -27.92 -4.72
CA GLY A 502 23.59 -26.47 -4.79
C GLY A 502 22.74 -25.99 -5.97
N LYS A 503 22.25 -26.91 -6.80
CA LYS A 503 21.24 -26.67 -7.83
C LYS A 503 19.82 -26.59 -7.28
N ASP A 504 19.45 -27.39 -6.27
CA ASP A 504 18.08 -27.37 -5.73
C ASP A 504 17.81 -26.12 -4.90
N LEU A 505 18.81 -25.60 -4.18
CA LEU A 505 18.72 -24.31 -3.48
C LEU A 505 18.76 -23.11 -4.44
N ALA A 506 19.47 -23.24 -5.57
CA ALA A 506 19.49 -22.20 -6.61
C ALA A 506 18.20 -22.20 -7.45
N GLU A 507 17.56 -23.35 -7.69
CA GLU A 507 16.22 -23.44 -8.29
C GLU A 507 15.12 -23.03 -7.29
N PHE A 508 15.28 -23.33 -6.00
CA PHE A 508 14.41 -22.83 -4.93
C PHE A 508 14.51 -21.31 -4.73
N ALA A 509 15.71 -20.73 -4.84
CA ALA A 509 15.94 -19.28 -4.82
C ALA A 509 15.58 -18.60 -6.16
N ALA A 510 15.76 -19.28 -7.30
CA ALA A 510 15.34 -18.77 -8.61
C ALA A 510 13.81 -18.79 -8.80
N GLY A 511 13.08 -19.62 -8.02
CA GLY A 511 11.62 -19.58 -7.91
C GLY A 511 11.07 -18.31 -7.23
N PHE A 512 11.93 -17.54 -6.54
CA PHE A 512 11.57 -16.24 -5.95
C PHE A 512 11.87 -15.08 -6.92
N GLU A 513 11.26 -15.07 -8.11
CA GLU A 513 11.25 -13.92 -9.05
C GLU A 513 10.40 -12.72 -8.53
N TRP A 514 10.43 -12.50 -7.22
CA TRP A 514 9.61 -11.56 -6.47
C TRP A 514 10.00 -10.10 -6.77
N ARG A 515 11.29 -9.84 -7.03
CA ARG A 515 11.82 -8.56 -7.57
C ARG A 515 11.10 -8.14 -8.85
N GLY A 516 10.79 -9.12 -9.70
CA GLY A 516 10.03 -8.92 -10.92
C GLY A 516 8.54 -8.74 -10.67
N MET A 517 7.97 -9.21 -9.55
CA MET A 517 6.54 -9.20 -9.30
C MET A 517 5.98 -7.85 -8.85
N VAL A 518 6.60 -7.17 -7.88
CA VAL A 518 6.18 -5.81 -7.49
C VAL A 518 6.50 -4.82 -8.62
N ALA A 519 7.66 -4.99 -9.27
CA ALA A 519 8.07 -4.16 -10.40
C ALA A 519 7.30 -4.44 -11.71
N ASN A 520 6.89 -5.68 -12.03
CA ASN A 520 6.06 -5.98 -13.22
C ASN A 520 4.59 -5.73 -12.99
N LYS A 521 4.04 -6.08 -11.82
CA LYS A 521 2.61 -5.87 -11.56
C LYS A 521 2.31 -4.37 -11.47
N TYR A 522 3.24 -3.60 -10.89
CA TYR A 522 2.98 -2.19 -10.61
C TYR A 522 4.02 -1.18 -11.13
N GLY A 523 5.30 -1.54 -11.23
CA GLY A 523 6.38 -0.60 -11.58
C GLY A 523 6.56 -0.27 -13.07
N LYS A 524 6.11 -1.11 -14.01
CA LYS A 524 6.33 -0.87 -15.47
C LYS A 524 5.25 -0.03 -16.15
N THR A 525 4.16 0.26 -15.46
CA THR A 525 2.96 0.88 -16.05
C THR A 525 2.41 2.09 -15.31
N LEU A 526 2.97 2.45 -14.15
CA LEU A 526 2.70 3.73 -13.49
C LEU A 526 3.51 4.87 -14.12
#